data_AF-V5BQK0-F1
#
_entry.id   AF-V5BQK0-F1
#
_cell.length_a   1.000
_cell.length_b   1.000
_cell.length_c   1.000
_cell.angle_alpha   90.00
_cell.angle_beta   90.00
_cell.angle_gamma   90.00
#
_symmetry.space_group_name_H-M   'P 1'
#
loop_
_entity.id
_entity.type
_entity.pdbx_description
1 polymer ?
#
loop_
_entity_poly.entity_id
_entity_poly.type
_entity_poly.pdbx_seq_one_letter_code
_entity_poly.pdbx_strand_id
1 'polypeptide(L)'
;MRRPRRWRLYPVRSAIAFIICLWFIYLFVSIEIIGALQGQVSFLKVVVRSGAISGANLSLRETNEISALASSGIFSAVGSSRLSLLYNADAMIDLAAQREFNQTLCPTEPREKEHPKFVEFLEFFTKVFKEKYNNIPWWLDEGSLIGVGRAGAIVNADDDFDFFVLLPNATSPCRPGSLECTREEFNLLIHQFLLPLWEAGACIRRFNPDISKFDSERRLMYSFQIRKPNELRDPMHCFNPRAPFAHMHFGMLNADGELETNKWVGPNSHPKDKLPLDLMLPVRRCRLGPSDAPCPFDIVGYLTLRNRGEYVRRSREGSCLLVKKKWSKARRVNQVKKVQLLHDCGYNSMICLVKRFVDSDYDTC
;
A
#
# COMPACT_ATOMS: atom_id res chain seq x y z
N MET A 1 41.26 -27.33 -73.43
CA MET A 1 40.15 -26.74 -72.63
C MET A 1 40.49 -26.87 -71.14
N ARG A 2 40.60 -25.76 -70.39
CA ARG A 2 40.35 -25.65 -68.93
C ARG A 2 40.52 -24.18 -68.47
N ARG A 3 39.53 -23.68 -67.73
CA ARG A 3 39.37 -22.30 -67.21
C ARG A 3 40.25 -22.03 -65.97
N PRO A 4 40.64 -20.77 -65.68
CA PRO A 4 41.08 -20.38 -64.34
C PRO A 4 39.92 -19.89 -63.46
N ARG A 5 39.93 -20.31 -62.18
CA ARG A 5 38.96 -19.93 -61.13
C ARG A 5 39.30 -18.55 -60.56
N ARG A 6 38.31 -17.66 -60.49
CA ARG A 6 38.34 -16.37 -59.77
C ARG A 6 38.32 -16.59 -58.26
N TRP A 7 39.27 -15.97 -57.54
CA TRP A 7 39.24 -15.82 -56.09
C TRP A 7 38.37 -14.63 -55.68
N ARG A 8 37.59 -14.81 -54.60
CA ARG A 8 36.63 -13.85 -54.05
C ARG A 8 37.35 -12.82 -53.16
N LEU A 9 37.16 -11.53 -53.46
CA LEU A 9 37.48 -10.40 -52.58
C LEU A 9 36.22 -10.04 -51.75
N TYR A 10 35.98 -10.73 -50.64
CA TYR A 10 34.98 -10.33 -49.63
C TYR A 10 35.40 -10.82 -48.23
N PRO A 11 36.27 -10.06 -47.54
CA PRO A 11 36.09 -9.95 -46.08
C PRO A 11 36.29 -8.53 -45.49
N VAL A 12 36.82 -7.56 -46.26
CA VAL A 12 37.25 -6.27 -45.70
C VAL A 12 36.09 -5.29 -45.45
N ARG A 13 35.02 -5.33 -46.27
CA ARG A 13 33.88 -4.41 -46.13
C ARG A 13 33.01 -4.70 -44.90
N SER A 14 32.88 -5.96 -44.49
CA SER A 14 32.11 -6.33 -43.29
C SER A 14 32.84 -5.99 -41.99
N ALA A 15 34.18 -6.04 -41.98
CA ALA A 15 34.98 -5.65 -40.81
C ALA A 15 34.90 -4.13 -40.55
N ILE A 16 34.92 -3.32 -41.62
CA ILE A 16 34.80 -1.85 -41.50
C ILE A 16 33.41 -1.46 -40.98
N ALA A 17 32.34 -2.09 -41.48
CA ALA A 17 30.98 -1.85 -40.98
C ALA A 17 30.82 -2.22 -39.50
N PHE A 18 31.44 -3.32 -39.06
CA PHE A 18 31.41 -3.74 -37.66
C PHE A 18 32.15 -2.77 -36.72
N ILE A 19 33.31 -2.26 -37.15
CA ILE A 19 34.07 -1.25 -36.38
C ILE A 19 33.27 0.05 -36.27
N ILE A 20 32.62 0.50 -37.35
CA ILE A 20 31.79 1.71 -37.33
C ILE A 20 30.60 1.54 -36.37
N CYS A 21 29.91 0.40 -36.38
CA CYS A 21 28.83 0.13 -35.42
C CYS A 21 29.30 0.14 -33.97
N LEU A 22 30.48 -0.43 -33.67
CA LEU A 22 31.04 -0.40 -32.31
C LEU A 22 31.39 1.01 -31.85
N TRP A 23 31.90 1.86 -32.75
CA TRP A 23 32.15 3.27 -32.46
C TRP A 23 30.86 4.05 -32.18
N PHE A 24 29.78 3.79 -32.93
CA PHE A 24 28.48 4.40 -32.68
C PHE A 24 27.89 3.96 -31.34
N ILE A 25 28.00 2.69 -30.98
CA ILE A 25 27.53 2.18 -29.68
C ILE A 25 28.34 2.81 -28.54
N TYR A 26 29.67 2.88 -28.67
CA TYR A 26 30.51 3.52 -27.66
C TYR A 26 30.20 5.01 -27.50
N LEU A 27 29.95 5.72 -28.61
CA LEU A 27 29.54 7.13 -28.57
C LEU A 27 28.19 7.31 -27.88
N PHE A 28 27.21 6.44 -28.15
CA PHE A 28 25.88 6.50 -27.54
C PHE A 28 25.92 6.25 -26.03
N VAL A 29 26.66 5.21 -25.61
CA VAL A 29 26.88 4.89 -24.19
C VAL A 29 27.65 6.01 -23.47
N SER A 30 28.63 6.63 -24.13
CA SER A 30 29.39 7.74 -23.54
C SER A 30 28.55 9.00 -23.38
N ILE A 31 27.64 9.29 -24.31
CA ILE A 31 26.71 10.43 -24.20
C ILE A 31 25.70 10.22 -23.07
N GLU A 32 25.17 9.01 -22.88
CA GLU A 32 24.29 8.69 -21.75
C GLU A 32 25.00 8.80 -20.39
N ILE A 33 26.26 8.36 -20.30
CA ILE A 33 27.05 8.47 -19.06
C ILE A 33 27.36 9.94 -18.72
N ILE A 34 27.67 10.78 -19.71
CA ILE A 34 27.91 12.21 -19.49
C ILE A 34 26.61 12.93 -19.10
N GLY A 35 25.48 12.59 -19.72
CA GLY A 35 24.16 13.11 -19.35
C GLY A 35 23.73 12.72 -17.93
N ALA A 36 24.03 11.48 -17.51
CA ALA A 36 23.76 11.00 -16.16
C ALA A 36 24.65 11.70 -15.11
N LEU A 37 25.94 11.92 -15.40
CA LEU A 37 26.85 12.65 -14.51
C LEU A 37 26.45 14.13 -14.36
N GLN A 38 26.00 14.77 -15.44
CA GLN A 38 25.63 16.20 -15.43
C GLN A 38 24.30 16.45 -14.69
N GLY A 39 23.39 15.46 -14.72
CA GLY A 39 22.19 15.42 -13.87
C GLY A 39 22.50 15.25 -12.38
N GLN A 40 23.46 14.40 -12.02
CA GLN A 40 23.89 14.20 -10.62
C GLN A 40 24.59 15.44 -10.04
N VAL A 41 25.46 16.12 -10.79
CA VAL A 41 26.18 17.30 -10.30
C VAL A 41 25.25 18.51 -10.12
N SER A 42 24.19 18.60 -10.93
CA SER A 42 23.17 19.66 -10.79
C SER A 42 22.27 19.43 -9.56
N PHE A 43 22.03 18.18 -9.18
CA PHE A 43 21.25 17.83 -7.99
C PHE A 43 22.05 18.06 -6.69
N LEU A 44 23.37 17.78 -6.71
CA LEU A 44 24.23 18.00 -5.54
C LEU A 44 24.40 19.48 -5.16
N LYS A 45 24.26 20.40 -6.13
CA LYS A 45 24.42 21.85 -5.90
C LYS A 45 23.20 22.53 -5.27
N VAL A 46 22.04 21.87 -5.24
CA VAL A 46 20.80 22.46 -4.67
C VAL A 46 20.62 22.10 -3.19
N VAL A 47 21.42 21.20 -2.63
CA VAL A 47 21.35 20.77 -1.21
C VAL A 47 22.49 21.38 -0.38
N VAL A 48 22.77 22.69 -0.49
CA VAL A 48 23.54 23.41 0.53
C VAL A 48 23.10 24.87 0.58
N ARG A 49 22.04 25.18 1.36
CA ARG A 49 21.87 26.42 2.16
C ARG A 49 20.46 26.55 2.73
N SER A 50 20.28 26.04 3.95
CA SER A 50 19.66 26.72 5.11
C SER A 50 19.85 25.74 6.27
N GLY A 51 20.63 26.02 7.30
CA GLY A 51 20.44 27.11 8.25
C GLY A 51 19.97 26.46 9.55
N ALA A 52 20.93 26.10 10.41
CA ALA A 52 20.76 25.40 11.67
C ALA A 52 19.81 26.11 12.66
N ILE A 53 19.15 25.33 13.53
CA ILE A 53 19.12 25.50 15.00
C ILE A 53 18.76 24.15 15.65
N SER A 54 19.49 23.85 16.74
CA SER A 54 19.56 22.67 17.62
C SER A 54 18.23 22.05 18.06
N GLY A 55 18.12 20.77 18.43
CA GLY A 55 19.13 19.74 18.71
C GLY A 55 18.50 18.62 19.55
N ALA A 56 18.97 17.39 19.37
CA ALA A 56 19.06 16.33 20.39
C ALA A 56 19.54 15.02 19.72
N ASN A 57 20.63 14.49 20.25
CA ASN A 57 21.42 13.36 19.76
C ASN A 57 20.62 12.08 19.48
N LEU A 58 20.78 11.54 18.27
CA LEU A 58 20.66 10.11 17.99
C LEU A 58 21.83 9.70 17.10
N SER A 59 22.69 8.83 17.63
CA SER A 59 23.86 8.30 16.94
C SER A 59 23.43 7.44 15.76
N LEU A 60 23.61 7.96 14.55
CA LEU A 60 23.49 7.21 13.30
C LEU A 60 24.63 6.19 13.21
N ARG A 61 24.27 4.92 13.32
CA ARG A 61 25.12 3.79 12.97
C ARG A 61 25.05 3.65 11.45
N GLU A 62 26.14 3.96 10.75
CA GLU A 62 26.29 3.69 9.31
C GLU A 62 26.10 2.19 9.05
N THR A 63 25.07 1.83 8.28
CA THR A 63 24.99 0.52 7.62
C THR A 63 24.61 0.72 6.16
N ASN A 64 25.62 0.60 5.31
CA ASN A 64 25.63 0.27 3.89
C ASN A 64 24.26 0.26 3.19
N GLU A 65 23.94 1.37 2.52
CA GLU A 65 22.89 1.44 1.51
C GLU A 65 23.25 0.55 0.32
N ILE A 66 22.67 -0.65 0.26
CA ILE A 66 22.35 -1.28 -1.01
C ILE A 66 20.87 -0.94 -1.26
N SER A 67 20.66 0.27 -1.78
CA SER A 67 19.38 0.66 -2.35
C SER A 67 19.03 -0.33 -3.45
N ALA A 68 18.01 -1.16 -3.22
CA ALA A 68 17.43 -1.98 -4.26
C ALA A 68 17.05 -1.05 -5.42
N LEU A 69 17.59 -1.33 -6.63
CA LEU A 69 17.22 -0.61 -7.84
C LEU A 69 15.70 -0.69 -8.00
N ALA A 70 15.03 0.38 -7.62
CA ALA A 70 13.63 0.59 -7.93
C ALA A 70 13.49 0.54 -9.45
N SER A 71 12.58 -0.32 -9.93
CA SER A 71 12.05 -0.37 -11.29
C SER A 71 12.20 0.98 -12.02
N SER A 72 13.24 1.09 -12.84
CA SER A 72 13.54 2.27 -13.62
C SER A 72 12.60 2.37 -14.82
N GLY A 73 11.85 3.47 -14.87
CA GLY A 73 11.11 3.90 -16.05
C GLY A 73 9.67 3.42 -16.07
N ILE A 74 8.73 4.32 -15.78
CA ILE A 74 7.96 5.12 -16.74
C ILE A 74 7.15 6.09 -15.85
N PHE A 75 6.97 7.35 -16.30
CA PHE A 75 6.14 8.42 -15.72
C PHE A 75 6.83 9.42 -14.77
N SER A 76 6.67 10.72 -15.08
CA SER A 76 7.33 11.86 -14.43
C SER A 76 6.60 12.33 -13.17
N ALA A 77 7.36 12.76 -12.16
CA ALA A 77 6.86 13.26 -10.89
C ALA A 77 6.00 14.54 -11.05
N VAL A 78 4.70 14.43 -10.79
CA VAL A 78 3.82 15.56 -10.49
C VAL A 78 3.46 15.47 -9.00
N GLY A 79 3.75 16.53 -8.21
CA GLY A 79 3.41 16.61 -6.77
C GLY A 79 4.57 16.45 -5.76
N SER A 80 5.76 16.98 -6.08
CA SER A 80 7.04 16.68 -5.40
C SER A 80 7.08 16.85 -3.87
N SER A 81 6.26 17.70 -3.25
CA SER A 81 6.34 17.94 -1.80
C SER A 81 5.71 16.84 -0.96
N ARG A 82 4.59 16.24 -1.40
CA ARG A 82 3.87 15.16 -0.68
C ARG A 82 4.28 13.76 -1.11
N LEU A 83 4.81 13.61 -2.32
CA LEU A 83 5.42 12.36 -2.81
C LEU A 83 6.62 11.91 -1.95
N SER A 84 7.31 12.85 -1.30
CA SER A 84 8.43 12.57 -0.41
C SER A 84 8.08 11.58 0.71
N LEU A 85 6.81 11.57 1.18
CA LEU A 85 6.33 10.64 2.20
C LEU A 85 6.25 9.19 1.70
N LEU A 86 6.02 8.97 0.41
CA LEU A 86 5.99 7.63 -0.19
C LEU A 86 7.39 7.09 -0.46
N TYR A 87 8.33 7.98 -0.77
CA TYR A 87 9.72 7.64 -1.01
C TYR A 87 10.54 7.57 0.28
N ASN A 88 9.94 7.89 1.43
CA ASN A 88 10.56 7.65 2.72
C ASN A 88 10.67 6.14 2.95
N ALA A 89 11.85 5.67 3.37
CA ALA A 89 12.06 4.26 3.73
C ALA A 89 11.08 3.77 4.82
N ASP A 90 10.59 4.70 5.65
CA ASP A 90 9.63 4.43 6.73
C ASP A 90 8.16 4.54 6.30
N ALA A 91 7.86 4.78 5.01
CA ALA A 91 6.48 4.92 4.52
C ALA A 91 5.63 3.69 4.87
N MET A 92 6.25 2.51 4.79
CA MET A 92 5.67 1.25 5.20
C MET A 92 6.37 0.66 6.40
N ILE A 93 5.57 0.11 7.30
CA ILE A 93 6.07 -0.61 8.46
C ILE A 93 6.64 -1.98 8.05
N ASP A 94 7.87 -2.28 8.45
CA ASP A 94 8.40 -3.65 8.33
C ASP A 94 7.82 -4.50 9.46
N LEU A 95 6.84 -5.35 9.17
CA LEU A 95 6.21 -6.23 10.17
C LEU A 95 7.14 -7.35 10.66
N ALA A 96 8.24 -7.64 9.94
CA ALA A 96 9.20 -8.67 10.34
C ALA A 96 10.14 -8.21 11.46
N ALA A 97 10.36 -6.90 11.61
CA ALA A 97 11.16 -6.36 12.70
C ALA A 97 10.51 -6.69 14.05
N GLN A 98 11.30 -7.18 15.01
CA GLN A 98 10.82 -7.37 16.38
C GLN A 98 10.56 -6.03 17.04
N ARG A 99 9.54 -5.99 17.88
CA ARG A 99 9.11 -4.78 18.56
C ARG A 99 9.70 -4.75 19.97
N GLU A 100 10.34 -3.65 20.32
CA GLU A 100 10.69 -3.34 21.70
C GLU A 100 9.54 -2.54 22.32
N PHE A 101 9.02 -2.99 23.46
CA PHE A 101 7.97 -2.28 24.17
C PHE A 101 8.30 -2.13 25.65
N ASN A 102 7.82 -1.03 26.22
CA ASN A 102 8.02 -0.72 27.62
C ASN A 102 7.19 -1.67 28.49
N GLN A 103 7.84 -2.64 29.12
CA GLN A 103 7.19 -3.63 29.99
C GLN A 103 6.50 -3.01 31.21
N THR A 104 6.90 -1.80 31.62
CA THR A 104 6.24 -1.05 32.70
C THR A 104 4.86 -0.55 32.26
N LEU A 105 4.71 -0.16 30.99
CA LEU A 105 3.44 0.31 30.41
C LEU A 105 2.62 -0.85 29.81
N CYS A 106 3.30 -1.88 29.31
CA CYS A 106 2.72 -3.04 28.66
C CYS A 106 3.13 -4.32 29.40
N PRO A 107 2.55 -4.59 30.58
CA PRO A 107 2.90 -5.77 31.38
C PRO A 107 2.39 -7.06 30.73
N THR A 108 1.39 -6.97 29.85
CA THR A 108 0.84 -8.10 29.11
C THR A 108 0.47 -7.64 27.72
N GLU A 109 1.08 -8.27 26.73
CA GLU A 109 0.80 -7.99 25.33
C GLU A 109 -0.67 -8.36 24.99
N PRO A 110 -1.41 -7.47 24.31
CA PRO A 110 -2.73 -7.77 23.78
C PRO A 110 -2.70 -8.98 22.85
N ARG A 111 -3.45 -10.02 23.21
CA ARG A 111 -3.57 -11.27 22.45
C ARG A 111 -5.02 -11.70 22.40
N GLU A 112 -5.86 -10.85 21.84
CA GLU A 112 -7.25 -11.23 21.59
C GLU A 112 -7.31 -12.43 20.66
N LYS A 113 -8.39 -13.19 20.78
CA LYS A 113 -8.64 -14.27 19.84
C LYS A 113 -9.00 -13.68 18.49
N GLU A 114 -8.35 -14.18 17.45
CA GLU A 114 -8.69 -13.87 16.07
C GLU A 114 -9.13 -15.11 15.30
N HIS A 115 -9.93 -14.92 14.26
CA HIS A 115 -10.25 -15.99 13.34
C HIS A 115 -9.01 -16.34 12.47
N PRO A 116 -8.59 -17.63 12.39
CA PRO A 116 -7.39 -18.04 11.66
C PRO A 116 -7.33 -17.53 10.22
N LYS A 117 -8.47 -17.50 9.52
CA LYS A 117 -8.61 -16.92 8.17
C LYS A 117 -8.06 -15.50 8.01
N PHE A 118 -8.21 -14.64 9.02
CA PHE A 118 -7.74 -13.26 8.93
C PHE A 118 -6.23 -13.17 9.08
N VAL A 119 -5.67 -14.04 9.90
CA VAL A 119 -4.21 -14.24 10.00
C VAL A 119 -3.67 -14.79 8.68
N GLU A 120 -4.36 -15.75 8.07
CA GLU A 120 -4.01 -16.31 6.76
C GLU A 120 -4.01 -15.23 5.65
N PHE A 121 -5.03 -14.37 5.60
CA PHE A 121 -5.06 -13.23 4.68
C PHE A 121 -3.91 -12.26 4.94
N LEU A 122 -3.69 -11.87 6.20
CA LEU A 122 -2.61 -10.99 6.59
C LEU A 122 -1.24 -11.53 6.15
N GLU A 123 -0.95 -12.80 6.40
CA GLU A 123 0.29 -13.47 6.00
C GLU A 123 0.46 -13.50 4.49
N PHE A 124 -0.60 -13.89 3.77
CA PHE A 124 -0.60 -13.94 2.30
C PHE A 124 -0.29 -12.57 1.69
N PHE A 125 -1.03 -11.53 2.08
CA PHE A 125 -0.84 -10.19 1.53
C PHE A 125 0.52 -9.61 1.93
N THR A 126 0.92 -9.72 3.19
CA THR A 126 2.24 -9.24 3.65
C THR A 126 3.38 -9.87 2.83
N LYS A 127 3.30 -11.19 2.58
CA LYS A 127 4.28 -11.89 1.77
C LYS A 127 4.31 -11.38 0.34
N VAL A 128 3.16 -11.33 -0.35
CA VAL A 128 3.11 -10.91 -1.76
C VAL A 128 3.53 -9.44 -1.90
N PHE A 129 3.10 -8.55 -1.00
CA PHE A 129 3.49 -7.14 -1.03
C PHE A 129 4.98 -6.92 -0.86
N LYS A 130 5.61 -7.68 0.05
CA LYS A 130 7.05 -7.64 0.24
C LYS A 130 7.81 -8.20 -0.97
N GLU A 131 7.40 -9.35 -1.49
CA GLU A 131 8.14 -10.07 -2.55
C GLU A 131 7.93 -9.51 -3.95
N LYS A 132 6.73 -9.02 -4.28
CA LYS A 132 6.33 -8.67 -5.67
C LYS A 132 6.22 -7.18 -5.92
N TYR A 133 5.97 -6.38 -4.88
CA TYR A 133 5.65 -4.96 -5.03
C TYR A 133 6.61 -4.03 -4.28
N ASN A 134 7.80 -4.53 -3.88
CA ASN A 134 8.80 -3.78 -3.13
C ASN A 134 8.21 -3.05 -1.91
N ASN A 135 7.28 -3.72 -1.21
CA ASN A 135 6.58 -3.20 -0.03
C ASN A 135 5.81 -1.88 -0.27
N ILE A 136 5.09 -1.79 -1.39
CA ILE A 136 4.08 -0.75 -1.65
C ILE A 136 3.18 -0.46 -0.42
N PRO A 137 2.79 0.81 -0.18
CA PRO A 137 1.90 1.13 0.93
C PRO A 137 0.52 0.47 0.89
N TRP A 138 0.20 -0.25 1.95
CA TRP A 138 -1.10 -0.87 2.18
C TRP A 138 -1.41 -0.92 3.69
N TRP A 139 -2.70 -1.00 4.04
CA TRP A 139 -3.14 -1.02 5.43
C TRP A 139 -4.52 -1.64 5.58
N LEU A 140 -4.87 -2.12 6.78
CA LEU A 140 -6.22 -2.55 7.11
C LEU A 140 -7.21 -1.40 6.97
N ASP A 141 -8.41 -1.68 6.48
CA ASP A 141 -9.40 -0.69 6.13
C ASP A 141 -10.77 -0.98 6.77
N GLU A 142 -11.68 -0.02 6.71
CA GLU A 142 -13.09 -0.15 7.14
C GLU A 142 -13.32 -0.95 8.44
N GLY A 143 -14.18 -1.97 8.44
CA GLY A 143 -14.55 -2.68 9.66
C GLY A 143 -13.40 -3.53 10.22
N SER A 144 -12.49 -4.00 9.36
CA SER A 144 -11.23 -4.62 9.77
C SER A 144 -10.35 -3.66 10.58
N LEU A 145 -10.17 -2.42 10.09
CA LEU A 145 -9.43 -1.38 10.80
C LEU A 145 -10.10 -0.99 12.13
N ILE A 146 -11.43 -0.91 12.14
CA ILE A 146 -12.21 -0.66 13.36
C ILE A 146 -11.97 -1.77 14.38
N GLY A 147 -12.01 -3.04 13.97
CA GLY A 147 -11.79 -4.18 14.85
C GLY A 147 -10.41 -4.16 15.51
N VAL A 148 -9.36 -4.02 14.71
CA VAL A 148 -7.98 -3.99 15.22
C VAL A 148 -7.70 -2.75 16.07
N GLY A 149 -8.21 -1.58 15.67
CA GLY A 149 -8.00 -0.32 16.41
C GLY A 149 -8.74 -0.26 17.75
N ARG A 150 -9.80 -1.05 17.92
CA ARG A 150 -10.62 -1.12 19.15
C ARG A 150 -10.25 -2.25 20.07
N ALA A 151 -9.99 -3.42 19.52
CA ALA A 151 -9.83 -4.63 20.32
C ALA A 151 -8.53 -5.35 20.00
N GLY A 152 -7.85 -5.00 18.91
CA GLY A 152 -6.76 -5.81 18.40
C GLY A 152 -7.24 -7.08 17.71
N ALA A 153 -8.49 -7.12 17.26
CA ALA A 153 -9.07 -8.24 16.50
C ALA A 153 -10.25 -7.80 15.62
N ILE A 154 -10.30 -8.27 14.38
CA ILE A 154 -11.33 -8.04 13.36
C ILE A 154 -12.66 -8.67 13.76
N VAL A 155 -12.65 -9.92 14.26
CA VAL A 155 -13.86 -10.72 14.56
C VAL A 155 -14.92 -10.02 15.45
N ASN A 156 -14.53 -8.97 16.16
CA ASN A 156 -15.44 -8.20 17.02
C ASN A 156 -16.18 -7.07 16.28
N ALA A 157 -15.76 -6.74 15.06
CA ALA A 157 -16.27 -5.66 14.25
C ALA A 157 -16.74 -6.11 12.87
N ASP A 158 -16.10 -7.15 12.30
CA ASP A 158 -16.32 -7.55 10.90
C ASP A 158 -16.26 -9.06 10.66
N ASP A 159 -16.79 -9.49 9.52
CA ASP A 159 -16.78 -10.89 9.07
C ASP A 159 -15.92 -11.15 7.82
N ASP A 160 -15.42 -10.12 7.16
CA ASP A 160 -14.45 -10.17 6.07
C ASP A 160 -13.15 -9.39 6.39
N PHE A 161 -12.19 -9.42 5.46
CA PHE A 161 -10.88 -8.78 5.62
C PHE A 161 -10.76 -7.61 4.65
N ASP A 162 -10.97 -6.39 5.15
CA ASP A 162 -10.86 -5.15 4.39
C ASP A 162 -9.44 -4.60 4.49
N PHE A 163 -8.86 -4.26 3.34
CA PHE A 163 -7.58 -3.57 3.28
C PHE A 163 -7.52 -2.63 2.10
N PHE A 164 -6.69 -1.60 2.24
CA PHE A 164 -6.45 -0.59 1.24
C PHE A 164 -5.06 -0.72 0.66
N VAL A 165 -4.90 -0.44 -0.63
CA VAL A 165 -3.63 -0.34 -1.32
C VAL A 165 -3.53 0.99 -2.04
N LEU A 166 -2.42 1.70 -1.78
CA LEU A 166 -2.06 2.89 -2.52
C LEU A 166 -1.19 2.50 -3.73
N LEU A 167 -1.74 2.62 -4.95
CA LEU A 167 -1.02 2.27 -6.17
C LEU A 167 0.15 3.24 -6.42
N PRO A 168 1.39 2.77 -6.71
CA PRO A 168 2.59 3.62 -6.71
C PRO A 168 2.63 4.60 -7.89
N ASN A 169 1.95 4.25 -8.99
CA ASN A 169 2.10 4.90 -10.31
C ASN A 169 0.88 5.71 -10.73
N ALA A 170 0.07 6.11 -9.77
CA ALA A 170 -1.26 6.64 -10.03
C ALA A 170 -1.37 8.17 -9.91
N THR A 171 -0.27 8.78 -9.47
CA THR A 171 0.00 10.22 -9.35
C THR A 171 0.21 10.89 -10.70
N SER A 172 0.58 10.10 -11.71
CA SER A 172 0.78 10.56 -13.09
C SER A 172 -0.38 10.11 -13.95
N PRO A 173 -0.83 10.92 -14.91
CA PRO A 173 -1.61 10.36 -16.02
C PRO A 173 -0.90 9.14 -16.62
N CYS A 174 -1.69 8.18 -17.13
CA CYS A 174 -1.17 7.09 -17.96
C CYS A 174 -0.43 7.58 -19.22
N ARG A 175 -0.47 8.89 -19.49
CA ARG A 175 0.15 9.56 -20.64
C ARG A 175 0.78 10.88 -20.21
N PRO A 176 1.99 11.22 -20.67
CA PRO A 176 2.56 12.56 -20.47
C PRO A 176 1.57 13.67 -20.90
N GLY A 177 1.31 14.65 -20.02
CA GLY A 177 0.47 15.81 -20.32
C GLY A 177 -1.05 15.62 -20.21
N SER A 178 -1.54 14.44 -19.83
CA SER A 178 -2.95 14.22 -19.45
C SER A 178 -3.10 14.34 -17.92
N LEU A 179 -4.32 14.38 -17.36
CA LEU A 179 -4.55 14.06 -15.95
C LEU A 179 -5.34 12.76 -15.80
N GLU A 180 -5.66 12.13 -16.92
CA GLU A 180 -6.58 11.01 -17.03
C GLU A 180 -5.92 9.84 -17.75
N CYS A 181 -6.24 8.64 -17.27
CA CYS A 181 -6.00 7.38 -17.96
C CYS A 181 -7.20 7.05 -18.84
N THR A 182 -6.98 6.48 -20.02
CA THR A 182 -8.07 5.79 -20.70
C THR A 182 -8.45 4.52 -19.94
N ARG A 183 -9.64 4.04 -20.26
CA ARG A 183 -10.23 2.85 -19.67
C ARG A 183 -9.34 1.61 -19.90
N GLU A 184 -8.72 1.50 -21.07
CA GLU A 184 -7.82 0.41 -21.47
C GLU A 184 -6.49 0.46 -20.73
N GLU A 185 -5.90 1.65 -20.59
CA GLU A 185 -4.67 1.85 -19.82
C GLU A 185 -4.87 1.53 -18.34
N PHE A 186 -6.01 1.93 -17.79
CA PHE A 186 -6.37 1.60 -16.41
C PHE A 186 -6.55 0.09 -16.23
N ASN A 187 -7.20 -0.59 -17.19
CA ASN A 187 -7.34 -2.06 -17.18
C ASN A 187 -5.96 -2.75 -17.18
N LEU A 188 -5.02 -2.28 -18.02
CA LEU A 188 -3.66 -2.81 -18.07
C LEU A 188 -2.93 -2.66 -16.73
N LEU A 189 -2.99 -1.49 -16.10
CA LEU A 189 -2.35 -1.24 -14.80
C LEU A 189 -2.92 -2.15 -13.70
N ILE A 190 -4.24 -2.29 -13.64
CA ILE A 190 -4.87 -3.16 -12.66
C ILE A 190 -4.54 -4.63 -12.93
N HIS A 191 -4.49 -5.07 -14.19
CA HIS A 191 -4.04 -6.43 -14.51
C HIS A 191 -2.60 -6.69 -14.06
N GLN A 192 -1.68 -5.77 -14.34
CA GLN A 192 -0.29 -5.87 -13.89
C GLN A 192 -0.19 -5.94 -12.35
N PHE A 193 -1.07 -5.23 -11.65
CA PHE A 193 -1.14 -5.28 -10.20
C PHE A 193 -1.80 -6.56 -9.65
N LEU A 194 -2.85 -7.08 -10.30
CA LEU A 194 -3.59 -8.25 -9.79
C LEU A 194 -2.93 -9.58 -10.16
N LEU A 195 -2.18 -9.62 -11.26
CA LEU A 195 -1.59 -10.85 -11.78
C LEU A 195 -0.66 -11.54 -10.76
N PRO A 196 0.28 -10.87 -10.07
CA PRO A 196 1.13 -11.56 -9.10
C PRO A 196 0.36 -12.07 -7.86
N LEU A 197 -0.76 -11.44 -7.48
CA LEU A 197 -1.64 -11.96 -6.43
C LEU A 197 -2.32 -13.26 -6.90
N TRP A 198 -2.80 -13.28 -8.14
CA TRP A 198 -3.41 -14.46 -8.75
C TRP A 198 -2.40 -15.62 -8.89
N GLU A 199 -1.19 -15.33 -9.38
CA GLU A 199 -0.08 -16.30 -9.50
C GLU A 199 0.33 -16.87 -8.14
N ALA A 200 0.27 -16.05 -7.07
CA ALA A 200 0.54 -16.50 -5.71
C ALA A 200 -0.57 -17.39 -5.12
N GLY A 201 -1.69 -17.58 -5.82
CA GLY A 201 -2.79 -18.44 -5.39
C GLY A 201 -4.03 -17.69 -4.91
N ALA A 202 -4.15 -16.38 -5.15
CA ALA A 202 -5.40 -15.68 -4.90
C ALA A 202 -6.45 -16.02 -5.97
N CYS A 203 -7.65 -16.35 -5.51
CA CYS A 203 -8.84 -16.35 -6.32
C CYS A 203 -9.47 -14.95 -6.31
N ILE A 204 -9.48 -14.28 -7.45
CA ILE A 204 -9.94 -12.88 -7.56
C ILE A 204 -11.27 -12.88 -8.30
N ARG A 205 -12.32 -12.34 -7.68
CA ARG A 205 -13.66 -12.32 -8.26
C ARG A 205 -13.66 -11.55 -9.58
N ARG A 206 -14.11 -12.21 -10.66
CA ARG A 206 -14.27 -11.65 -12.03
C ARG A 206 -12.98 -11.22 -12.75
N PHE A 207 -11.82 -11.43 -12.14
CA PHE A 207 -10.53 -11.16 -12.78
C PHE A 207 -10.23 -12.15 -13.90
N ASN A 208 -9.58 -11.66 -14.96
CA ASN A 208 -9.03 -12.48 -16.03
C ASN A 208 -7.51 -12.28 -16.13
N PRO A 209 -6.68 -13.33 -16.15
CA PRO A 209 -5.25 -13.18 -16.35
C PRO A 209 -4.89 -12.74 -17.78
N ASP A 210 -5.80 -12.89 -18.75
CA ASP A 210 -5.64 -12.35 -20.10
C ASP A 210 -5.92 -10.84 -20.10
N ILE A 211 -4.84 -10.06 -20.24
CA ILE A 211 -4.85 -8.59 -20.21
C ILE A 211 -5.73 -7.94 -21.30
N SER A 212 -6.04 -8.67 -22.38
CA SER A 212 -6.93 -8.20 -23.44
C SER A 212 -8.42 -8.26 -23.04
N LYS A 213 -8.75 -9.02 -21.99
CA LYS A 213 -10.13 -9.16 -21.51
C LYS A 213 -10.44 -8.08 -20.49
N PHE A 214 -11.50 -7.34 -20.78
CA PHE A 214 -11.87 -6.17 -20.00
C PHE A 214 -12.65 -6.56 -18.74
N ASP A 215 -12.14 -6.23 -17.55
CA ASP A 215 -12.89 -6.41 -16.30
C ASP A 215 -13.79 -5.18 -16.09
N SER A 216 -15.05 -5.27 -16.55
CA SER A 216 -15.87 -4.11 -16.88
C SER A 216 -16.73 -3.53 -15.77
N GLU A 217 -16.65 -4.03 -14.53
CA GLU A 217 -17.37 -3.41 -13.43
C GLU A 217 -16.45 -2.45 -12.68
N ARG A 218 -16.71 -1.16 -12.91
CA ARG A 218 -15.92 0.05 -12.58
C ARG A 218 -15.51 0.24 -11.10
N ARG A 219 -15.56 -0.77 -10.22
CA ARG A 219 -15.27 -0.60 -8.79
C ARG A 219 -13.77 -0.76 -8.54
N LEU A 220 -13.15 0.22 -7.88
CA LEU A 220 -11.79 0.10 -7.31
C LEU A 220 -11.79 -0.82 -6.07
N MET A 221 -12.55 -1.90 -6.14
CA MET A 221 -12.71 -2.88 -5.08
C MET A 221 -12.73 -4.27 -5.68
N TYR A 222 -11.82 -5.11 -5.23
CA TYR A 222 -11.74 -6.50 -5.65
C TYR A 222 -11.96 -7.42 -4.46
N SER A 223 -12.66 -8.53 -4.69
CA SER A 223 -12.85 -9.58 -3.69
C SER A 223 -11.87 -10.71 -3.93
N PHE A 224 -11.20 -11.16 -2.87
CA PHE A 224 -10.17 -12.18 -2.89
C PHE A 224 -10.55 -13.35 -2.01
N GLN A 225 -10.12 -14.54 -2.41
CA GLN A 225 -10.06 -15.72 -1.55
C GLN A 225 -8.69 -16.36 -1.74
N ILE A 226 -8.16 -17.00 -0.72
CA ILE A 226 -6.93 -17.79 -0.87
C ILE A 226 -7.34 -19.17 -1.37
N ARG A 227 -6.80 -19.59 -2.52
CA ARG A 227 -7.04 -20.92 -3.05
C ARG A 227 -6.44 -21.95 -2.11
N LYS A 228 -7.17 -23.04 -1.88
CA LYS A 228 -6.59 -24.17 -1.14
C LYS A 228 -5.50 -24.83 -2.01
N PRO A 229 -4.39 -25.30 -1.42
CA PRO A 229 -3.31 -25.95 -2.19
C PRO A 229 -3.77 -27.11 -3.09
N ASN A 230 -4.84 -27.82 -2.70
CA ASN A 230 -5.38 -28.97 -3.42
C ASN A 230 -6.65 -28.65 -4.23
N GLU A 231 -6.91 -27.37 -4.50
CA GLU A 231 -8.10 -26.92 -5.22
C GLU A 231 -7.99 -27.18 -6.73
N LEU A 232 -8.75 -28.17 -7.20
CA LEU A 232 -8.80 -28.58 -8.62
C LEU A 232 -9.74 -27.70 -9.48
N ARG A 233 -10.46 -26.75 -8.86
CA ARG A 233 -11.33 -25.84 -9.61
C ARG A 233 -10.49 -24.99 -10.56
N ASP A 234 -11.06 -24.70 -11.73
CA ASP A 234 -10.48 -23.78 -12.69
C ASP A 234 -10.08 -22.48 -11.95
N PRO A 235 -8.81 -22.04 -12.04
CA PRO A 235 -8.35 -20.77 -11.47
C PRO A 235 -9.18 -19.56 -11.91
N MET A 236 -9.90 -19.65 -13.03
CA MET A 236 -10.84 -18.63 -13.52
C MET A 236 -12.18 -18.62 -12.78
N HIS A 237 -12.55 -19.75 -12.16
CA HIS A 237 -13.85 -20.01 -11.54
C HIS A 237 -13.70 -20.62 -10.14
N CYS A 238 -12.66 -20.22 -9.42
CA CYS A 238 -12.38 -20.71 -8.07
C CYS A 238 -13.23 -20.00 -6.97
N PHE A 239 -13.89 -18.88 -7.29
CA PHE A 239 -14.54 -18.03 -6.29
C PHE A 239 -15.78 -18.72 -5.71
N ASN A 240 -15.83 -18.87 -4.39
CA ASN A 240 -16.95 -19.49 -3.69
C ASN A 240 -17.68 -18.44 -2.84
N PRO A 241 -18.92 -18.05 -3.15
CA PRO A 241 -19.63 -17.01 -2.41
C PRO A 241 -19.94 -17.38 -0.95
N ARG A 242 -19.76 -18.65 -0.55
CA ARG A 242 -19.92 -19.12 0.83
C ARG A 242 -18.61 -19.20 1.61
N ALA A 243 -17.48 -19.01 0.94
CA ALA A 243 -16.18 -18.97 1.60
C ALA A 243 -15.85 -17.54 2.05
N PRO A 244 -15.08 -17.37 3.13
CA PRO A 244 -14.60 -16.05 3.52
C PRO A 244 -13.83 -15.38 2.38
N PHE A 245 -13.92 -14.06 2.32
CA PHE A 245 -13.22 -13.26 1.33
C PHE A 245 -12.55 -12.06 2.01
N ALA A 246 -11.60 -11.48 1.29
CA ALA A 246 -11.02 -10.19 1.59
C ALA A 246 -11.48 -9.17 0.55
N HIS A 247 -11.66 -7.92 0.94
CA HIS A 247 -11.92 -6.80 0.06
C HIS A 247 -10.66 -5.93 0.00
N MET A 248 -10.13 -5.79 -1.22
CA MET A 248 -9.06 -4.83 -1.48
C MET A 248 -9.66 -3.57 -2.07
N HIS A 249 -9.46 -2.45 -1.39
CA HIS A 249 -9.75 -1.12 -1.88
C HIS A 249 -8.49 -0.51 -2.51
N PHE A 250 -8.66 0.15 -3.64
CA PHE A 250 -7.58 0.90 -4.28
C PHE A 250 -7.76 2.39 -4.17
N GLY A 251 -6.63 3.10 -4.12
CA GLY A 251 -6.61 4.50 -4.49
C GLY A 251 -5.33 4.93 -5.15
N MET A 252 -5.43 6.14 -5.68
CA MET A 252 -4.47 6.77 -6.56
C MET A 252 -4.24 8.18 -6.05
N LEU A 253 -3.05 8.75 -6.19
CA LEU A 253 -2.92 10.17 -5.85
C LEU A 253 -3.43 11.05 -6.99
N ASN A 254 -4.11 12.13 -6.64
CA ASN A 254 -4.47 13.19 -7.58
C ASN A 254 -3.29 14.16 -7.81
N ALA A 255 -3.51 15.18 -8.65
CA ALA A 255 -2.50 16.20 -8.95
C ALA A 255 -2.04 16.99 -7.72
N ASP A 256 -2.87 17.04 -6.68
CA ASP A 256 -2.59 17.72 -5.40
C ASP A 256 -1.85 16.78 -4.40
N GLY A 257 -1.50 15.55 -4.83
CA GLY A 257 -0.84 14.55 -4.00
C GLY A 257 -1.74 13.95 -2.92
N GLU A 258 -3.07 14.08 -3.05
CA GLU A 258 -4.05 13.50 -2.14
C GLU A 258 -4.55 12.17 -2.69
N LEU A 259 -4.85 11.22 -1.82
CA LEU A 259 -5.43 9.94 -2.21
C LEU A 259 -6.87 10.17 -2.71
N GLU A 260 -7.08 9.93 -4.00
CA GLU A 260 -8.39 9.82 -4.66
C GLU A 260 -8.77 8.34 -4.78
N THR A 261 -9.91 7.97 -4.20
CA THR A 261 -10.59 6.72 -4.49
C THR A 261 -11.53 6.92 -5.68
N ASN A 262 -11.85 5.83 -6.38
CA ASN A 262 -12.99 5.78 -7.30
C ASN A 262 -12.98 6.78 -8.48
N LYS A 263 -11.80 7.04 -9.10
CA LYS A 263 -11.64 7.98 -10.24
C LYS A 263 -12.54 7.66 -11.47
N TRP A 264 -13.09 6.44 -11.59
CA TRP A 264 -13.84 5.97 -12.77
C TRP A 264 -15.22 5.34 -12.50
N VAL A 265 -15.71 5.41 -11.26
CA VAL A 265 -16.92 4.66 -10.89
C VAL A 265 -18.17 5.50 -11.15
N GLY A 266 -19.22 4.86 -11.66
CA GLY A 266 -20.51 5.51 -11.88
C GLY A 266 -21.13 6.06 -10.59
N PRO A 267 -22.26 6.79 -10.68
CA PRO A 267 -22.85 7.58 -9.59
C PRO A 267 -23.28 6.78 -8.33
N ASN A 268 -23.23 5.44 -8.37
CA ASN A 268 -23.67 4.54 -7.30
C ASN A 268 -22.50 3.91 -6.52
N SER A 269 -21.37 4.58 -6.45
CA SER A 269 -20.15 4.08 -5.80
C SER A 269 -19.85 4.82 -4.52
N HIS A 270 -19.01 4.22 -3.66
CA HIS A 270 -18.49 4.90 -2.48
C HIS A 270 -17.94 6.28 -2.90
N PRO A 271 -18.16 7.30 -2.06
CA PRO A 271 -17.83 8.67 -2.42
C PRO A 271 -16.39 8.82 -2.89
N LYS A 272 -16.16 9.80 -3.78
CA LYS A 272 -14.79 10.26 -4.06
C LYS A 272 -14.22 10.79 -2.75
N ASP A 273 -13.33 10.02 -2.16
CA ASP A 273 -12.60 10.46 -0.98
C ASP A 273 -11.34 11.17 -1.47
N LYS A 274 -11.10 12.36 -0.94
CA LYS A 274 -9.80 13.01 -1.00
C LYS A 274 -9.19 12.86 0.38
N LEU A 275 -8.30 11.89 0.54
CA LEU A 275 -7.68 11.58 1.83
C LEU A 275 -6.25 12.13 1.87
N PRO A 276 -5.94 13.01 2.83
CA PRO A 276 -4.58 13.49 3.07
C PRO A 276 -3.63 12.34 3.45
N LEU A 277 -2.45 12.30 2.84
CA LEU A 277 -1.46 11.22 3.05
C LEU A 277 -0.93 11.13 4.48
N ASP A 278 -0.91 12.24 5.20
CA ASP A 278 -0.48 12.34 6.60
C ASP A 278 -1.42 11.61 7.57
N LEU A 279 -2.63 11.26 7.16
CA LEU A 279 -3.50 10.37 7.94
C LEU A 279 -3.10 8.91 7.83
N MET A 280 -2.40 8.51 6.77
CA MET A 280 -2.02 7.12 6.53
C MET A 280 -0.54 6.86 6.76
N LEU A 281 0.32 7.83 6.43
CA LEU A 281 1.77 7.66 6.42
C LEU A 281 2.48 8.38 7.59
N PRO A 282 3.57 7.82 8.11
CA PRO A 282 4.04 6.46 7.84
C PRO A 282 3.05 5.42 8.40
N VAL A 283 2.84 4.32 7.68
CA VAL A 283 1.96 3.24 8.14
C VAL A 283 2.48 2.71 9.47
N ARG A 284 1.56 2.42 10.39
CA ARG A 284 1.87 1.98 11.76
C ARG A 284 1.42 0.55 12.00
N ARG A 285 1.85 -0.01 13.13
CA ARG A 285 1.43 -1.34 13.59
C ARG A 285 0.12 -1.25 14.36
N CYS A 286 -0.83 -2.06 13.96
CA CYS A 286 -1.98 -2.43 14.77
C CYS A 286 -1.87 -3.89 15.19
N ARG A 287 -2.62 -4.27 16.23
CA ARG A 287 -2.67 -5.66 16.67
C ARG A 287 -3.80 -6.42 15.96
N LEU A 288 -3.53 -7.61 15.48
CA LEU A 288 -4.51 -8.54 14.90
C LEU A 288 -4.32 -9.92 15.55
N GLY A 289 -5.07 -10.16 16.62
CA GLY A 289 -4.93 -11.30 17.50
C GLY A 289 -3.48 -11.50 18.00
N PRO A 290 -2.79 -12.58 17.60
CA PRO A 290 -1.39 -12.81 17.95
C PRO A 290 -0.38 -12.15 16.98
N SER A 291 -0.84 -11.53 15.90
CA SER A 291 -0.03 -11.01 14.80
C SER A 291 -0.08 -9.48 14.71
N ASP A 292 0.89 -8.88 14.04
CA ASP A 292 0.91 -7.45 13.74
C ASP A 292 0.39 -7.19 12.35
N ALA A 293 -0.41 -6.14 12.20
CA ALA A 293 -1.00 -5.73 10.93
C ALA A 293 -0.69 -4.26 10.60
N PRO A 294 -0.63 -3.88 9.32
CA PRO A 294 -0.43 -2.49 8.94
C PRO A 294 -1.74 -1.69 9.11
N CYS A 295 -1.66 -0.48 9.64
CA CYS A 295 -2.79 0.44 9.75
C CYS A 295 -2.37 1.90 9.52
N PRO A 296 -3.30 2.80 9.14
CA PRO A 296 -3.03 4.22 8.96
C PRO A 296 -2.35 4.85 10.18
N PHE A 297 -1.57 5.91 9.98
CA PHE A 297 -0.99 6.71 11.07
C PHE A 297 -2.04 7.28 12.03
N ASP A 298 -3.08 7.92 11.50
CA ASP A 298 -4.23 8.41 12.25
C ASP A 298 -5.49 7.63 11.86
N ILE A 299 -5.77 6.56 12.59
CA ILE A 299 -6.93 5.70 12.39
C ILE A 299 -8.25 6.49 12.46
N VAL A 300 -8.35 7.42 13.42
CA VAL A 300 -9.60 8.15 13.69
C VAL A 300 -9.85 9.18 12.60
N GLY A 301 -8.83 9.97 12.23
CA GLY A 301 -8.89 10.93 11.13
C GLY A 301 -9.21 10.24 9.81
N TYR A 302 -8.50 9.15 9.51
CA TYR A 302 -8.71 8.34 8.31
C TYR A 302 -10.15 7.82 8.20
N LEU A 303 -10.65 7.12 9.21
CA LEU A 303 -12.02 6.59 9.21
C LEU A 303 -13.08 7.69 9.17
N THR A 304 -12.79 8.85 9.77
CA THR A 304 -13.69 10.01 9.75
C THR A 304 -13.84 10.56 8.34
N LEU A 305 -12.74 10.77 7.61
CA LEU A 305 -12.83 11.29 6.25
C LEU A 305 -13.40 10.26 5.28
N ARG A 306 -12.87 9.04 5.30
CA ARG A 306 -13.24 7.97 4.36
C ARG A 306 -14.72 7.62 4.39
N ASN A 307 -15.30 7.59 5.60
CA ASN A 307 -16.71 7.27 5.74
C ASN A 307 -17.61 8.51 5.75
N ARG A 308 -17.08 9.71 5.45
CA ARG A 308 -17.78 11.01 5.62
C ARG A 308 -18.36 11.18 7.03
N GLY A 309 -17.65 10.60 7.98
CA GLY A 309 -18.06 10.45 9.35
C GLY A 309 -19.37 9.70 9.48
N GLU A 310 -19.78 8.78 8.60
CA GLU A 310 -21.04 8.02 8.74
C GLU A 310 -21.07 7.29 10.08
N TYR A 311 -19.98 6.61 10.43
CA TYR A 311 -19.85 5.98 11.74
C TYR A 311 -19.89 7.01 12.89
N VAL A 312 -19.40 8.22 12.65
CA VAL A 312 -19.45 9.35 13.58
C VAL A 312 -20.81 10.05 13.58
N ARG A 313 -21.60 10.06 12.51
CA ARG A 313 -22.90 10.76 12.32
C ARG A 313 -24.07 9.95 12.84
N ARG A 314 -23.93 8.62 12.85
CA ARG A 314 -24.80 7.72 13.62
C ARG A 314 -24.61 7.90 15.14
N SER A 315 -23.52 8.55 15.53
CA SER A 315 -23.32 9.17 16.83
C SER A 315 -23.49 10.67 16.71
N ARG A 316 -23.71 11.42 17.78
CA ARG A 316 -23.65 12.89 17.65
C ARG A 316 -22.24 13.44 17.94
N GLU A 317 -21.30 12.60 18.39
CA GLU A 317 -20.08 13.05 19.10
C GLU A 317 -18.76 12.33 18.72
N GLY A 318 -18.82 11.24 17.94
CA GLY A 318 -17.66 10.48 17.46
C GLY A 318 -17.19 9.34 18.36
N SER A 319 -17.73 9.20 19.58
CA SER A 319 -17.43 8.15 20.56
C SER A 319 -18.09 6.79 20.27
N CYS A 320 -19.14 6.71 19.42
CA CYS A 320 -19.87 5.47 19.09
C CYS A 320 -19.02 4.43 18.38
N LEU A 321 -17.93 4.86 17.76
CA LEU A 321 -17.00 3.94 17.13
C LEU A 321 -16.40 3.00 18.18
N LEU A 322 -16.25 3.44 19.44
CA LEU A 322 -15.61 2.64 20.48
C LEU A 322 -16.54 1.57 21.09
N VAL A 323 -17.81 1.90 21.33
CA VAL A 323 -18.77 1.02 22.05
C VAL A 323 -20.19 1.10 21.49
N LYS A 324 -21.03 0.08 21.76
CA LYS A 324 -22.47 0.13 21.44
C LYS A 324 -23.27 0.70 22.62
N LYS A 325 -24.26 1.56 22.35
CA LYS A 325 -25.17 2.14 23.37
C LYS A 325 -25.82 1.09 24.28
N LYS A 326 -26.14 -0.10 23.78
CA LYS A 326 -26.78 -1.19 24.55
C LYS A 326 -25.81 -1.95 25.49
N TRP A 327 -24.52 -1.65 25.49
CA TRP A 327 -23.57 -2.31 26.40
C TRP A 327 -23.71 -1.78 27.83
N SER A 328 -23.57 -2.67 28.83
CA SER A 328 -23.50 -2.29 30.25
C SER A 328 -22.28 -1.42 30.54
N LYS A 329 -22.31 -0.61 31.62
CA LYS A 329 -21.15 0.22 32.05
C LYS A 329 -19.89 -0.63 32.22
N ALA A 330 -20.00 -1.81 32.83
CA ALA A 330 -18.89 -2.76 32.97
C ALA A 330 -18.27 -3.16 31.61
N ARG A 331 -19.11 -3.47 30.61
CA ARG A 331 -18.64 -3.83 29.26
C ARG A 331 -17.99 -2.64 28.53
N ARG A 332 -18.54 -1.43 28.70
CA ARG A 332 -17.97 -0.18 28.16
C ARG A 332 -16.57 0.09 28.75
N VAL A 333 -16.44 0.00 30.08
CA VAL A 333 -15.16 0.15 30.79
C VAL A 333 -14.14 -0.89 30.32
N ASN A 334 -14.54 -2.15 30.16
CA ASN A 334 -13.64 -3.18 29.67
C ASN A 334 -13.15 -2.89 28.24
N GLN A 335 -13.99 -2.34 27.37
CA GLN A 335 -13.57 -1.95 26.03
C GLN A 335 -12.55 -0.81 26.04
N VAL A 336 -12.76 0.20 26.91
CA VAL A 336 -11.80 1.29 27.12
C VAL A 336 -10.45 0.75 27.56
N LYS A 337 -10.43 -0.18 28.53
CA LYS A 337 -9.19 -0.81 29.01
C LYS A 337 -8.45 -1.54 27.90
N LYS A 338 -9.16 -2.20 26.97
CA LYS A 338 -8.53 -2.86 25.81
C LYS A 338 -7.82 -1.87 24.89
N VAL A 339 -8.48 -0.76 24.54
CA VAL A 339 -7.87 0.27 23.68
C VAL A 339 -6.70 0.94 24.37
N GLN A 340 -6.82 1.25 25.67
CA GLN A 340 -5.74 1.81 26.45
C GLN A 340 -4.52 0.86 26.46
N LEU A 341 -4.75 -0.43 26.70
CA LEU A 341 -3.67 -1.43 26.67
C LEU A 341 -2.99 -1.52 25.30
N LEU A 342 -3.74 -1.49 24.20
CA LEU A 342 -3.15 -1.44 22.85
C LEU A 342 -2.21 -0.23 22.70
N HIS A 343 -2.68 0.95 23.09
CA HIS A 343 -1.91 2.19 23.02
C HIS A 343 -0.67 2.15 23.91
N ASP A 344 -0.80 1.72 25.17
CA ASP A 344 0.29 1.65 26.14
C ASP A 344 1.35 0.62 25.71
N CYS A 345 0.91 -0.41 24.99
CA CYS A 345 1.79 -1.34 24.31
C CYS A 345 2.39 -0.79 23.03
N GLY A 346 2.14 0.46 22.63
CA GLY A 346 2.72 1.07 21.43
C GLY A 346 2.09 0.61 20.11
N TYR A 347 0.91 -0.01 20.15
CA TYR A 347 0.12 -0.26 18.95
C TYR A 347 -0.71 0.97 18.61
N ASN A 348 -0.88 1.22 17.32
CA ASN A 348 -1.83 2.23 16.90
C ASN A 348 -3.25 1.77 17.23
N SER A 349 -4.05 2.69 17.73
CA SER A 349 -5.36 2.37 18.30
C SER A 349 -6.25 3.61 18.35
N MET A 350 -7.54 3.42 18.64
CA MET A 350 -8.51 4.52 18.69
C MET A 350 -8.48 5.29 20.03
N ILE A 351 -7.29 5.50 20.60
CA ILE A 351 -7.08 6.10 21.93
C ILE A 351 -7.68 7.52 22.04
N CYS A 352 -7.69 8.28 20.94
CA CYS A 352 -8.32 9.61 20.90
C CYS A 352 -9.82 9.55 21.23
N LEU A 353 -10.51 8.47 20.87
CA LEU A 353 -11.93 8.28 21.22
C LEU A 353 -12.12 7.82 22.66
N VAL A 354 -11.15 7.08 23.22
CA VAL A 354 -11.19 6.65 24.63
C VAL A 354 -11.25 7.85 25.57
N LYS A 355 -10.39 8.85 25.38
CA LYS A 355 -10.34 10.03 26.26
C LYS A 355 -11.69 10.73 26.32
N ARG A 356 -12.28 11.06 25.16
CA ARG A 356 -13.61 11.69 25.06
C ARG A 356 -14.69 10.87 25.76
N PHE A 357 -14.64 9.55 25.61
CA PHE A 357 -15.63 8.67 26.22
C PHE A 357 -15.49 8.59 27.75
N VAL A 358 -14.26 8.60 28.27
CA VAL A 358 -14.00 8.68 29.72
C VAL A 358 -14.48 10.02 30.29
N ASP A 359 -14.21 11.12 29.59
CA ASP A 359 -14.63 12.47 29.99
C ASP A 359 -16.17 12.61 30.10
N SER A 360 -16.91 11.79 29.35
CA SER A 360 -18.38 11.72 29.41
C SER A 360 -18.96 10.85 30.54
N ASP A 361 -18.14 10.36 31.49
CA ASP A 361 -18.49 9.26 32.42
C ASP A 361 -19.18 8.07 31.74
N TYR A 362 -18.69 7.73 30.53
CA TYR A 362 -19.21 6.64 29.72
C TYR A 362 -20.67 6.82 29.25
N ASP A 363 -21.23 8.03 29.32
CA ASP A 363 -22.64 8.29 29.01
C ASP A 363 -22.90 8.47 27.52
N THR A 364 -22.01 9.18 26.83
CA THR A 364 -22.22 9.50 25.41
C THR A 364 -21.54 8.49 24.50
N CYS A 365 -22.21 8.20 23.39
CA CYS A 365 -21.68 7.44 22.28
C CYS A 365 -21.71 8.37 21.07
#